data_AF-A0AAU8CW82-F1
#
_entry.id   AF-A0AAU8CW82-F1
#
_cell.length_a   1.000
_cell.length_b   1.000
_cell.length_c   1.000
_cell.angle_alpha   90.00
_cell.angle_beta   90.00
_cell.angle_gamma   90.00
#
_symmetry.space_group_name_H-M   'P 1'
#
loop_
_entity.id
_entity.type
_entity.pdbx_description
1 polymer ?
#
loop_
_entity_poly.entity_id
_entity_poly.type
_entity_poly.pdbx_seq_one_letter_code
_entity_poly.pdbx_strand_id
1 'polypeptide(L)'
;MSRIMAAGASSPKAERAAVSKAVQYYERRAAGVIGIRDQPKSDASQYAKRGQMDCIDESTNTRSLLLYLERRRLLRHHTVQRNVTRGFLLDGRYPHSTAVLREKSGKEWTVDSWYEPAGGPPDVLPLSEWMKRGVMGAR
;
A
#
# COMPACT_ATOMS: atom_id res chain seq x y z
N MET A 1 10.76 -10.83 -7.09
CA MET A 1 9.29 -10.98 -6.96
C MET A 1 8.83 -12.43 -6.87
N SER A 2 9.07 -13.30 -7.86
CA SER A 2 8.52 -14.67 -7.86
C SER A 2 8.87 -15.48 -6.61
N ARG A 3 10.12 -15.43 -6.12
CA ARG A 3 10.53 -16.11 -4.87
C ARG A 3 9.83 -15.54 -3.63
N ILE A 4 9.66 -14.22 -3.55
CA ILE A 4 8.95 -13.57 -2.43
C ILE A 4 7.50 -14.06 -2.39
N MET A 5 6.81 -14.02 -3.54
CA MET A 5 5.40 -14.42 -3.63
C MET A 5 5.20 -15.93 -3.46
N ALA A 6 6.11 -16.76 -3.98
CA ALA A 6 6.05 -18.21 -3.79
C ALA A 6 6.07 -18.62 -2.31
N ALA A 7 6.82 -17.90 -1.46
CA ALA A 7 6.85 -18.15 -0.02
C ALA A 7 5.51 -17.87 0.69
N GLY A 8 4.64 -17.04 0.10
CA GLY A 8 3.31 -16.73 0.62
C GLY A 8 2.18 -17.58 0.03
N ALA A 9 2.46 -18.51 -0.87
CA ALA A 9 1.45 -19.21 -1.66
C ALA A 9 0.54 -20.14 -0.85
N SER A 10 0.90 -20.51 0.38
CA SER A 10 0.23 -21.53 1.18
C SER A 10 -1.12 -21.10 1.77
N SER A 11 -1.34 -19.79 1.98
CA SER A 11 -2.59 -19.29 2.57
C SER A 11 -2.80 -17.81 2.26
N PRO A 12 -4.05 -17.28 2.37
CA PRO A 12 -4.30 -15.85 2.23
C PRO A 12 -3.46 -14.99 3.20
N LYS A 13 -3.32 -15.43 4.46
CA LYS A 13 -2.50 -14.72 5.46
C LYS A 13 -1.02 -14.68 5.04
N ALA A 14 -0.48 -15.80 4.57
CA ALA A 14 0.91 -15.86 4.11
C ALA A 14 1.12 -15.03 2.84
N GLU A 15 0.15 -14.98 1.94
CA GLU A 15 0.21 -14.16 0.72
C GLU A 15 0.25 -12.67 1.07
N ARG A 16 -0.56 -12.21 2.02
CA ARG A 16 -0.49 -10.82 2.52
C ARG A 16 0.87 -10.46 3.11
N ALA A 17 1.48 -11.39 3.86
CA ALA A 17 2.84 -11.20 4.37
C ALA A 17 3.89 -11.14 3.23
N ALA A 18 3.72 -11.94 2.17
CA ALA A 18 4.57 -11.87 0.99
C ALA A 18 4.37 -10.58 0.18
N VAL A 19 3.13 -10.09 0.07
CA VAL A 19 2.79 -8.80 -0.53
C VAL A 19 3.52 -7.67 0.20
N SER A 20 3.45 -7.62 1.54
CA SER A 20 4.18 -6.61 2.33
C SER A 20 5.70 -6.62 2.01
N LYS A 21 6.31 -7.80 1.91
CA LYS A 21 7.73 -7.93 1.51
C LYS A 21 7.98 -7.51 0.06
N ALA A 22 7.03 -7.74 -0.83
CA ALA A 22 7.14 -7.37 -2.23
C ALA A 22 7.08 -5.84 -2.41
N VAL A 23 6.18 -5.16 -1.70
CA VAL A 23 6.09 -3.68 -1.66
C VAL A 23 7.40 -3.09 -1.17
N GLN A 24 7.88 -3.54 0.00
CA GLN A 24 9.19 -3.13 0.55
C GLN A 24 10.34 -3.31 -0.44
N TYR A 25 10.41 -4.46 -1.12
CA TYR A 25 11.45 -4.71 -2.13
C TYR A 25 11.32 -3.77 -3.32
N TYR A 26 10.10 -3.56 -3.81
CA TYR A 26 9.82 -2.70 -4.96
C TYR A 26 10.22 -1.25 -4.69
N GLU A 27 9.76 -0.68 -3.58
CA GLU A 27 10.07 0.71 -3.22
C GLU A 27 11.55 0.91 -2.90
N ARG A 28 12.21 -0.02 -2.18
CA ARG A 28 13.67 0.06 -1.99
C ARG A 28 14.42 0.07 -3.32
N ARG A 29 13.98 -0.73 -4.29
CA ARG A 29 14.59 -0.77 -5.62
C ARG A 29 14.32 0.53 -6.38
N ALA A 30 13.10 1.06 -6.33
CA ALA A 30 12.71 2.30 -6.99
C ALA A 30 13.50 3.49 -6.43
N ALA A 31 13.54 3.63 -5.10
CA ALA A 31 14.32 4.65 -4.41
C ALA A 31 15.82 4.56 -4.75
N GLY A 32 16.37 3.34 -4.86
CA GLY A 32 17.75 3.14 -5.29
C GLY A 32 18.04 3.54 -6.74
N VAL A 33 17.06 3.46 -7.65
CA VAL A 33 17.20 3.96 -9.03
C VAL A 33 17.06 5.48 -9.09
N ILE A 34 16.06 6.02 -8.40
CA ILE A 34 15.72 7.44 -8.43
C ILE A 34 16.77 8.26 -7.65
N GLY A 35 17.40 7.66 -6.65
CA GLY A 35 18.35 8.31 -5.76
C GLY A 35 17.70 9.15 -4.65
N ILE A 36 16.37 9.05 -4.48
CA ILE A 36 15.61 9.78 -3.46
C ILE A 36 14.68 8.81 -2.73
N ARG A 37 14.54 9.01 -1.42
CA ARG A 37 13.53 8.38 -0.56
C ARG A 37 12.63 9.48 -0.02
N ASP A 38 11.34 9.25 -0.10
CA ASP A 38 10.35 10.12 0.49
C ASP A 38 10.32 9.96 2.03
N GLN A 39 9.60 10.86 2.70
CA GLN A 39 9.36 10.80 4.13
C GLN A 39 7.97 10.23 4.42
N PRO A 40 7.78 9.56 5.57
CA PRO A 40 6.48 9.03 5.96
C PRO A 40 5.48 10.16 6.20
N LYS A 41 4.20 9.81 6.10
CA LYS A 41 3.08 10.64 6.53
C LYS A 41 3.00 12.03 5.87
N SER A 42 3.29 12.08 4.57
CA SER A 42 3.27 13.35 3.83
C SER A 42 1.96 14.10 3.98
N ASP A 43 2.03 15.34 4.45
CA ASP A 43 0.90 16.26 4.57
C ASP A 43 0.95 17.40 3.53
N ALA A 44 -0.01 18.33 3.61
CA ALA A 44 -0.11 19.46 2.68
C ALA A 44 1.13 20.38 2.67
N SER A 45 1.89 20.46 3.77
CA SER A 45 3.14 21.25 3.86
C SER A 45 4.29 20.64 3.04
N GLN A 46 4.13 19.38 2.64
CA GLN A 46 5.09 18.64 1.84
C GLN A 46 4.73 18.59 0.35
N TYR A 47 3.64 19.26 -0.05
CA TYR A 47 3.27 19.44 -1.44
C TYR A 47 4.43 20.05 -2.28
N ALA A 48 4.57 19.55 -3.51
CA ALA A 48 5.59 19.98 -4.48
C ALA A 48 7.05 19.85 -4.03
N LYS A 49 7.33 19.18 -2.90
CA LYS A 49 8.71 18.85 -2.50
C LYS A 49 9.23 17.75 -3.40
N ARG A 50 10.32 18.03 -4.11
CA ARG A 50 10.94 17.09 -5.05
C ARG A 50 11.26 15.76 -4.34
N GLY A 51 10.71 14.68 -4.88
CA GLY A 51 10.95 13.32 -4.38
C GLY A 51 10.11 12.91 -3.18
N GLN A 52 9.17 13.76 -2.74
CA GLN A 52 8.15 13.39 -1.77
C GLN A 52 6.89 12.88 -2.48
N MET A 53 6.34 11.77 -2.00
CA MET A 53 5.06 11.22 -2.45
C MET A 53 3.97 11.51 -1.44
N ASP A 54 2.75 11.76 -1.93
CA ASP A 54 1.55 11.84 -1.10
C ASP A 54 0.80 10.49 -1.06
N CYS A 55 -0.34 10.44 -0.37
CA CYS A 55 -1.13 9.21 -0.28
C CYS A 55 -1.70 8.72 -1.64
N ILE A 56 -1.88 9.61 -2.62
CA ILE A 56 -2.37 9.27 -3.95
C ILE A 56 -1.25 8.61 -4.74
N ASP A 57 -0.05 9.18 -4.71
CA ASP A 57 1.14 8.62 -5.34
C ASP A 57 1.47 7.23 -4.76
N GLU A 58 1.52 7.13 -3.42
CA GLU A 58 1.81 5.89 -2.69
C GLU A 58 0.81 4.78 -3.03
N SER A 59 -0.49 5.08 -2.93
CA SER A 59 -1.54 4.10 -3.23
C SER A 59 -1.55 3.71 -4.71
N THR A 60 -1.21 4.62 -5.62
CA THR A 60 -1.16 4.34 -7.07
C THR A 60 0.05 3.47 -7.43
N ASN A 61 1.22 3.76 -6.86
CA ASN A 61 2.44 2.99 -7.05
C ASN A 61 2.30 1.57 -6.49
N THR A 62 1.78 1.46 -5.26
CA THR A 62 1.50 0.17 -4.63
C THR A 62 0.50 -0.63 -5.46
N ARG A 63 -0.62 -0.04 -5.90
CA ARG A 63 -1.58 -0.73 -6.77
C ARG A 63 -0.97 -1.17 -8.10
N SER A 64 -0.09 -0.38 -8.69
CA SER A 64 0.61 -0.73 -9.93
C SER A 64 1.47 -2.00 -9.77
N LEU A 65 2.19 -2.10 -8.65
CA LEU A 65 2.91 -3.33 -8.30
C LEU A 65 1.94 -4.50 -8.12
N LEU A 66 0.85 -4.33 -7.37
CA LEU A 66 -0.11 -5.41 -7.13
C LEU A 66 -0.72 -5.92 -8.43
N LEU A 67 -1.10 -5.03 -9.35
CA LEU A 67 -1.60 -5.40 -10.68
C LEU A 67 -0.54 -6.13 -11.50
N TYR A 68 0.73 -5.75 -11.39
CA TYR A 68 1.82 -6.51 -12.01
C TYR A 68 1.89 -7.94 -11.45
N LEU A 69 1.79 -8.12 -10.12
CA LEU A 69 1.79 -9.45 -9.50
C LEU A 69 0.57 -10.28 -9.94
N GLU A 70 -0.61 -9.66 -10.01
CA GLU A 70 -1.85 -10.29 -10.47
C GLU A 70 -1.75 -10.76 -11.92
N ARG A 71 -1.34 -9.88 -12.84
CA ARG A 71 -1.20 -10.23 -14.28
C ARG A 71 -0.19 -11.35 -14.51
N ARG A 72 0.82 -11.47 -13.64
CA ARG A 72 1.82 -12.55 -13.66
C ARG A 72 1.35 -13.82 -12.93
N ARG A 73 0.11 -13.87 -12.46
CA ARG A 73 -0.48 -14.97 -11.68
C ARG A 73 0.32 -15.31 -10.41
N LEU A 74 0.93 -14.29 -9.81
CA LEU A 74 1.71 -14.41 -8.58
C LEU A 74 0.86 -14.20 -7.32
N LEU A 75 -0.35 -13.65 -7.46
CA LEU A 75 -1.39 -13.68 -6.43
C LEU A 75 -2.28 -14.91 -6.66
N ARG A 76 -2.39 -15.77 -5.64
CA ARG A 76 -3.19 -17.00 -5.66
C ARG A 76 -4.46 -16.87 -4.84
N HIS A 77 -4.46 -16.03 -3.82
CA HIS A 77 -5.54 -15.91 -2.84
C HIS A 77 -6.31 -14.60 -2.94
N HIS A 78 -5.74 -13.58 -3.59
CA HIS A 78 -6.34 -12.26 -3.72
C HIS A 78 -6.41 -11.78 -5.17
N THR A 79 -7.35 -10.88 -5.44
CA THR A 79 -7.40 -10.05 -6.65
C THR A 79 -7.28 -8.57 -6.29
N VAL A 80 -6.78 -7.77 -7.22
CA VAL A 80 -6.54 -6.34 -6.99
C VAL A 80 -7.81 -5.55 -7.25
N GLN A 81 -8.19 -4.67 -6.32
CA GLN A 81 -9.34 -3.79 -6.46
C GLN A 81 -8.92 -2.38 -6.87
N ARG A 82 -9.89 -1.47 -7.00
CA ARG A 82 -9.62 -0.03 -7.12
C ARG A 82 -9.11 0.50 -5.77
N ASN A 83 -8.35 1.60 -5.81
CA ASN A 83 -7.97 2.29 -4.59
C ASN A 83 -9.22 2.79 -3.86
N VAL A 84 -9.13 2.83 -2.54
CA VAL A 84 -10.18 3.34 -1.67
C VAL A 84 -9.64 4.56 -0.92
N THR A 85 -10.48 5.58 -0.82
CA THR A 85 -10.19 6.82 -0.10
C THR A 85 -11.13 6.94 1.09
N ARG A 86 -10.59 7.37 2.23
CA ARG A 86 -11.35 7.73 3.43
C ARG A 86 -11.10 9.20 3.79
N GLY A 87 -11.98 9.73 4.63
CA GLY A 87 -11.90 11.11 5.12
C GLY A 87 -12.45 12.11 4.13
N PHE A 88 -13.03 13.18 4.66
CA PHE A 88 -13.50 14.32 3.90
C PHE A 88 -13.24 15.56 4.75
N LEU A 89 -12.86 16.71 4.18
CA LEU A 89 -12.50 17.89 5.01
C LEU A 89 -13.60 18.31 6.02
N LEU A 90 -14.85 17.87 5.82
CA LEU A 90 -16.00 18.07 6.71
C LEU A 90 -16.07 17.13 7.93
N ASP A 91 -15.38 15.98 7.92
CA ASP A 91 -15.34 15.01 9.03
C ASP A 91 -14.08 15.13 9.91
N GLY A 92 -13.27 16.18 9.67
CA GLY A 92 -12.05 16.47 10.41
C GLY A 92 -10.88 15.55 10.08
N ARG A 93 -10.97 14.71 9.03
CA ARG A 93 -9.89 13.82 8.60
C ARG A 93 -9.26 14.32 7.31
N TYR A 94 -7.93 14.28 7.27
CA TYR A 94 -7.20 14.49 6.01
C TYR A 94 -7.56 13.35 5.04
N PRO A 95 -7.97 13.65 3.79
CA PRO A 95 -8.25 12.62 2.79
C PRO A 95 -7.05 11.69 2.64
N HIS A 96 -7.29 10.38 2.77
CA HIS A 96 -6.22 9.38 2.72
C HIS A 96 -6.63 8.22 1.82
N SER A 97 -5.73 7.78 0.94
CA SER A 97 -5.99 6.73 -0.04
C SER A 97 -5.08 5.53 0.13
N THR A 98 -5.59 4.34 -0.21
CA THR A 98 -4.83 3.09 -0.12
C THR A 98 -5.12 2.15 -1.30
N ALA A 99 -4.15 1.28 -1.60
CA ALA A 99 -4.35 0.14 -2.48
C ALA A 99 -5.12 -0.98 -1.78
N VAL A 100 -5.92 -1.74 -2.53
CA VAL A 100 -6.82 -2.75 -1.96
C VAL A 100 -6.65 -4.11 -2.65
N LEU A 101 -6.57 -5.15 -1.82
CA LEU A 101 -6.68 -6.55 -2.21
C LEU A 101 -8.01 -7.12 -1.72
N ARG A 102 -8.68 -7.90 -2.57
CA ARG A 102 -9.85 -8.69 -2.20
C ARG A 102 -9.46 -10.16 -2.14
N GLU A 103 -9.59 -10.76 -0.96
CA GLU A 103 -9.44 -12.19 -0.76
C GLU A 103 -10.59 -12.94 -1.46
N LYS A 104 -10.36 -14.19 -1.89
CA LYS A 104 -11.40 -15.04 -2.50
C LYS A 104 -12.65 -15.23 -1.63
N SER A 105 -12.51 -15.14 -0.31
CA SER A 105 -13.62 -15.14 0.66
C SER A 105 -14.50 -13.89 0.61
N GLY A 106 -14.12 -12.87 -0.17
CA GLY A 106 -14.78 -11.57 -0.27
C GLY A 106 -14.22 -10.52 0.68
N LYS A 107 -13.36 -10.89 1.63
CA LYS A 107 -12.76 -9.94 2.58
C LYS A 107 -11.74 -9.02 1.90
N GLU A 108 -11.88 -7.72 2.12
CA GLU A 108 -10.97 -6.71 1.57
C GLU A 108 -9.90 -6.30 2.59
N TRP A 109 -8.70 -6.06 2.06
CA TRP A 109 -7.49 -5.75 2.81
C TRP A 109 -6.82 -4.53 2.20
N THR A 110 -6.46 -3.57 3.04
CA THR A 110 -5.62 -2.43 2.65
C THR A 110 -4.17 -2.88 2.46
N VAL A 111 -3.44 -2.19 1.59
CA VAL A 111 -1.98 -2.25 1.47
C VAL A 111 -1.50 -0.80 1.40
N ASP A 112 -1.19 -0.23 2.56
CA ASP A 112 -0.93 1.21 2.72
C ASP A 112 0.54 1.47 3.06
N SER A 113 1.30 1.99 2.10
CA SER A 113 2.74 2.28 2.23
C SER A 113 3.06 3.64 2.85
N TRP A 114 2.07 4.53 3.00
CA TRP A 114 2.28 5.95 3.35
C TRP A 114 2.83 6.20 4.78
N TYR A 115 2.64 5.26 5.69
CA TYR A 115 3.00 5.43 7.11
C TYR A 115 4.51 5.28 7.40
N GLU A 116 5.29 4.78 6.46
CA GLU A 116 6.74 4.55 6.57
C GLU A 116 7.47 5.21 5.37
N PRO A 117 8.77 5.54 5.48
CA PRO A 117 9.55 5.99 4.33
C PRO A 117 9.65 4.92 3.24
N ALA A 118 9.85 5.30 1.97
CA ALA A 118 9.98 4.37 0.84
C ALA A 118 10.83 3.14 1.14
N GLY A 119 10.20 1.97 1.05
CA GLY A 119 10.80 0.67 1.32
C GLY A 119 10.58 0.14 2.74
N GLY A 120 9.84 0.90 3.56
CA GLY A 120 9.32 0.47 4.85
C GLY A 120 8.12 -0.48 4.74
N PRO A 121 7.76 -1.18 5.82
CA PRO A 121 6.67 -2.14 5.80
C PRO A 121 5.31 -1.43 5.64
N PRO A 122 4.51 -1.75 4.60
CA PRO A 122 3.17 -1.20 4.49
C PRO A 122 2.24 -1.78 5.56
N ASP A 123 1.20 -1.01 5.90
CA ASP A 123 0.08 -1.48 6.69
C ASP A 123 -0.81 -2.43 5.87
N VAL A 124 -0.98 -3.65 6.37
CA VAL A 124 -1.81 -4.68 5.74
C VAL A 124 -2.82 -5.23 6.75
N LEU A 125 -4.01 -4.64 6.75
CA LEU A 125 -5.09 -4.94 7.69
C LEU A 125 -6.47 -4.94 6.99
N PRO A 126 -7.54 -5.42 7.63
CA PRO A 126 -8.87 -5.42 7.01
C PRO A 126 -9.29 -4.01 6.60
N LEU A 127 -9.83 -3.84 5.39
CA LEU A 127 -10.21 -2.51 4.89
C LEU A 127 -11.19 -1.81 5.84
N SER A 128 -12.15 -2.55 6.41
CA SER A 128 -13.14 -2.02 7.36
C SER A 128 -12.52 -1.49 8.66
N GLU A 129 -11.38 -2.05 9.09
CA GLU A 129 -10.62 -1.54 10.23
C GLU A 129 -9.80 -0.31 9.82
N TRP A 130 -9.19 -0.34 8.64
CA TRP A 130 -8.49 0.82 8.09
C TRP A 130 -9.42 2.02 7.95
N MET A 131 -10.65 1.86 7.47
CA MET A 131 -11.62 2.98 7.36
C MET A 131 -11.89 3.72 8.69
N LYS A 132 -11.63 3.08 9.84
CA LYS A 132 -11.83 3.68 11.17
C LYS A 132 -10.59 4.45 11.69
N ARG A 133 -9.40 4.18 11.14
CA ARG A 133 -8.13 4.83 11.51
C ARG A 133 -7.97 6.21 10.84
N GLY A 134 -6.87 6.91 11.15
CA GLY A 134 -6.45 8.10 10.41
C GLY A 134 -6.98 9.45 10.92
N VAL A 135 -7.54 9.51 12.13
CA VAL A 135 -7.81 10.78 12.80
C VAL A 135 -6.47 11.48 13.04
N MET A 136 -6.27 12.67 12.44
CA MET A 136 -5.01 13.44 12.50
C MET A 136 -3.75 12.66 12.04
N GLY A 137 -3.88 11.70 11.13
CA GLY A 137 -2.71 10.93 10.66
C GLY A 137 -2.16 9.90 11.66
N ALA A 138 -2.91 9.60 12.72
CA ALA A 138 -2.61 8.49 13.62
C ALA A 138 -2.77 7.13 12.91
N ARG A 139 -1.92 6.16 13.28
CA ARG A 139 -1.95 4.78 12.79
C ARG A 139 -2.92 3.93 13.59
#